data_AF-T0M4Z2-F1
#
_entry.id   AF-T0M4Z2-F1
#
_cell.length_a   1.000
_cell.length_b   1.000
_cell.length_c   1.000
_cell.angle_alpha   90.00
_cell.angle_beta   90.00
_cell.angle_gamma   90.00
#
_symmetry.space_group_name_H-M   'P 1'
#
loop_
_entity.id
_entity.type
_entity.pdbx_description
1 polymer ?
#
loop_
_entity_poly.entity_id
_entity_poly.type
_entity_poly.pdbx_seq_one_letter_code
_entity_poly.pdbx_strand_id
1 'polypeptide(L)'
;MTLTTLQMCLLTLFWTKEGFDSDEGFNEHLHSPLHSVITKSGFDGADLNVENTTVDNVKIATLILRLRKDFGRSFLVTPAPGNTELIDQGGLSDINYSELEKDTGSEIDWYIAQNYNRFGRSMLEDFERLIGAGGTDIAYPPHKIVMSGMGNKDNGSLNID
;
A
#
# COMPACT_ATOMS: atom_id res chain seq x y z
N MET A 1 24.16 -2.08 -28.07
CA MET A 1 22.93 -2.42 -27.34
C MET A 1 22.99 -1.65 -26.03
N THR A 2 22.37 -0.48 -25.98
CA THR A 2 22.34 0.36 -24.77
C THR A 2 21.33 -0.26 -23.82
N LEU A 3 21.78 -0.73 -22.66
CA LEU A 3 20.90 -1.06 -21.55
C LEU A 3 20.32 0.26 -21.04
N THR A 4 19.14 0.64 -21.51
CA THR A 4 18.30 1.61 -20.81
C THR A 4 17.82 0.93 -19.55
N THR A 5 18.47 1.24 -18.43
CA THR A 5 17.95 0.90 -17.11
C THR A 5 16.61 1.63 -16.95
N LEU A 6 15.50 0.89 -16.98
CA LEU A 6 14.21 1.41 -16.54
C LEU A 6 14.32 1.62 -15.03
N GLN A 7 14.56 2.87 -14.63
CA GLN A 7 14.50 3.26 -13.24
C GLN A 7 13.03 3.47 -12.88
N MET A 8 12.44 2.50 -12.20
CA MET A 8 11.09 2.59 -11.67
C MET A 8 11.00 3.74 -10.66
N CYS A 9 10.12 4.70 -10.90
CA CYS A 9 9.92 5.87 -10.05
C CYS A 9 8.54 5.82 -9.40
N LEU A 10 8.49 5.59 -8.09
CA LEU A 10 7.25 5.55 -7.31
C LEU A 10 7.15 6.77 -6.41
N LEU A 11 5.94 7.34 -6.32
CA LEU A 11 5.61 8.41 -5.40
C LEU A 11 4.91 7.84 -4.17
N THR A 12 5.47 8.00 -2.97
CA THR A 12 4.75 7.67 -1.72
C THR A 12 3.75 8.77 -1.39
N LEU A 13 2.49 8.38 -1.25
CA LEU A 13 1.37 9.22 -0.89
C LEU A 13 0.95 8.93 0.53
N PHE A 14 1.15 9.91 1.42
CA PHE A 14 0.49 9.92 2.73
C PHE A 14 -0.92 10.44 2.53
N TRP A 15 -1.89 9.54 2.57
CA TRP A 15 -3.28 9.87 2.31
C TRP A 15 -4.12 9.71 3.58
N THR A 16 -4.81 10.77 3.96
CA THR A 16 -5.65 10.85 5.16
C THR A 16 -7.11 11.06 4.75
N LYS A 17 -8.05 11.10 5.72
CA LYS A 17 -9.47 11.34 5.43
C LYS A 17 -9.74 12.57 4.57
N GLU A 18 -8.91 13.61 4.67
CA GLU A 18 -9.09 14.87 3.94
C GLU A 18 -9.04 14.65 2.42
N GLY A 19 -8.37 13.59 1.97
CA GLY A 19 -8.35 13.14 0.58
C GLY A 19 -9.68 12.57 0.06
N PHE A 20 -10.67 12.41 0.93
CA PHE A 20 -12.01 11.98 0.61
C PHE A 20 -13.02 13.06 1.02
N ASP A 21 -14.07 13.23 0.22
CA ASP A 21 -15.20 14.08 0.55
C ASP A 21 -16.08 13.40 1.61
N SER A 22 -17.02 14.16 2.20
CA SER A 22 -17.90 13.66 3.28
C SER A 22 -18.75 12.45 2.88
N ASP A 23 -18.94 12.24 1.59
CA ASP A 23 -19.85 11.26 1.00
C ASP A 23 -19.08 10.06 0.37
N GLU A 24 -17.89 9.74 0.89
CA GLU A 24 -16.99 8.67 0.42
C GLU A 24 -16.37 8.89 -0.97
N GLY A 25 -16.78 9.97 -1.66
CA GLY A 25 -16.22 10.42 -2.94
C GLY A 25 -14.78 10.92 -2.83
N PHE A 26 -14.07 10.93 -3.95
CA PHE A 26 -12.71 11.42 -4.00
C PHE A 26 -12.68 12.95 -3.95
N ASN A 27 -11.86 13.55 -3.07
CA ASN A 27 -11.76 15.01 -2.99
C ASN A 27 -11.03 15.56 -4.23
N GLU A 28 -11.80 16.00 -5.22
CA GLU A 28 -11.26 16.49 -6.51
C GLU A 28 -10.33 17.71 -6.35
N HIS A 29 -10.54 18.51 -5.30
CA HIS A 29 -9.68 19.67 -5.02
C HIS A 29 -8.25 19.22 -4.66
N LEU A 30 -8.10 18.09 -3.98
CA LEU A 30 -6.81 17.49 -3.66
C LEU A 30 -6.29 16.57 -4.78
N HIS A 31 -7.20 15.93 -5.52
CA HIS A 31 -6.84 15.05 -6.63
C HIS A 31 -6.17 15.77 -7.79
N SER A 32 -6.73 16.90 -8.22
CA SER A 32 -6.26 17.60 -9.42
C SER A 32 -4.78 18.03 -9.32
N PRO A 33 -4.31 18.57 -8.18
CA PRO A 33 -2.88 18.78 -7.93
C PRO A 33 -2.06 17.49 -7.96
N LEU A 34 -2.52 16.43 -7.31
CA LEU A 34 -1.83 15.13 -7.31
C LEU A 34 -1.67 14.58 -8.73
N HIS A 35 -2.75 14.57 -9.50
CA HIS A 35 -2.75 14.12 -10.88
C HIS A 35 -1.75 14.93 -11.73
N SER A 36 -1.70 16.25 -11.52
CA SER A 36 -0.74 17.13 -12.19
C SER A 36 0.70 16.80 -11.83
N VAL A 37 1.01 16.49 -10.57
CA VAL A 37 2.34 16.08 -10.12
C VAL A 37 2.75 14.76 -10.76
N ILE A 38 1.86 13.75 -10.72
CA ILE A 38 2.09 12.44 -11.32
C ILE A 38 2.41 12.58 -12.83
N THR A 39 1.54 13.31 -13.55
CA THR A 39 1.66 13.47 -14.99
C THR A 39 2.92 14.24 -15.39
N LYS A 40 3.23 15.35 -14.69
CA LYS A 40 4.37 16.21 -15.06
C LYS A 40 5.72 15.60 -14.71
N SER A 41 5.77 14.79 -13.65
CA SER A 41 7.00 14.17 -13.18
C SER A 41 7.28 12.83 -13.85
N GLY A 42 6.26 12.21 -14.49
CA GLY A 42 6.40 10.93 -15.18
C GLY A 42 6.63 9.77 -14.23
N PHE A 43 5.95 9.76 -13.08
CA PHE A 43 6.01 8.62 -12.16
C PHE A 43 5.37 7.38 -12.79
N ASP A 44 5.98 6.21 -12.55
CA ASP A 44 5.48 4.93 -13.05
C ASP A 44 4.39 4.36 -12.14
N GLY A 45 4.22 4.91 -10.94
CA GLY A 45 3.24 4.45 -9.97
C GLY A 45 3.21 5.26 -8.68
N ALA A 46 2.33 4.83 -7.78
CA ALA A 46 2.17 5.41 -6.46
C ALA A 46 2.17 4.31 -5.38
N ASP A 47 2.91 4.59 -4.32
CA ASP A 47 2.88 3.86 -3.07
C ASP A 47 1.86 4.52 -2.13
N LEU A 48 0.85 3.77 -1.69
CA LEU A 48 -0.26 4.30 -0.90
C LEU A 48 0.01 4.00 0.58
N ASN A 49 0.65 4.95 1.26
CA ASN A 49 0.94 4.84 2.69
C ASN A 49 -0.18 5.50 3.51
N VAL A 50 -1.15 4.69 3.92
CA VAL A 50 -2.33 5.15 4.67
C VAL A 50 -2.12 4.90 6.15
N GLU A 51 -1.82 5.97 6.90
CA GLU A 51 -1.58 5.92 8.35
C GLU A 51 -2.66 6.65 9.15
N ASN A 52 -3.92 6.41 8.79
CA ASN A 52 -5.05 7.04 9.45
C ASN A 52 -6.27 6.11 9.55
N THR A 53 -6.76 5.89 10.76
CA THR A 53 -7.91 5.03 11.09
C THR A 53 -9.28 5.57 10.63
N THR A 54 -9.31 6.62 9.82
CA THR A 54 -10.55 7.15 9.22
C THR A 54 -10.68 6.77 7.74
N VAL A 55 -9.67 6.09 7.19
CA VAL A 55 -9.68 5.49 5.86
C VAL A 55 -10.01 4.01 6.01
N ASP A 56 -11.07 3.59 5.33
CA ASP A 56 -11.61 2.22 5.30
C ASP A 56 -11.43 1.60 3.90
N ASN A 57 -11.91 0.36 3.73
CA ASN A 57 -11.89 -0.37 2.46
C ASN A 57 -12.55 0.38 1.30
N VAL A 58 -13.65 1.09 1.52
CA VAL A 58 -14.38 1.81 0.46
C VAL A 58 -13.54 2.98 -0.05
N LYS A 59 -12.97 3.74 0.88
CA LYS A 59 -12.13 4.90 0.55
C LYS A 59 -10.85 4.48 -0.19
N ILE A 60 -10.10 3.50 0.33
CA ILE A 60 -8.87 3.05 -0.34
C ILE A 60 -9.15 2.40 -1.70
N ALA A 61 -10.22 1.61 -1.84
CA ALA A 61 -10.62 1.05 -3.13
C ALA A 61 -10.97 2.16 -4.13
N THR A 62 -11.68 3.20 -3.69
CA THR A 62 -12.01 4.37 -4.53
C THR A 62 -10.75 5.07 -5.03
N LEU A 63 -9.73 5.25 -4.18
CA LEU A 63 -8.43 5.80 -4.57
C LEU A 63 -7.72 4.91 -5.61
N ILE A 64 -7.62 3.60 -5.35
CA ILE A 64 -6.97 2.64 -6.25
C ILE A 64 -7.64 2.66 -7.63
N LEU A 65 -8.96 2.52 -7.67
CA LEU A 65 -9.74 2.52 -8.91
C LEU A 65 -9.64 3.85 -9.65
N ARG A 66 -9.56 4.97 -8.93
CA ARG A 66 -9.35 6.28 -9.55
C ARG A 66 -7.97 6.39 -10.19
N LEU A 67 -6.91 6.00 -9.50
CA LEU A 67 -5.55 6.00 -10.07
C LEU A 67 -5.48 5.11 -11.32
N ARG A 68 -6.10 3.92 -11.28
CA ARG A 68 -6.19 3.02 -12.44
C ARG A 68 -6.96 3.61 -13.61
N LYS A 69 -8.07 4.30 -13.32
CA LYS A 69 -8.87 4.99 -14.34
C LYS A 69 -8.09 6.10 -15.03
N ASP A 70 -7.32 6.88 -14.27
CA ASP A 70 -6.65 8.07 -14.77
C ASP A 70 -5.32 7.74 -15.49
N PHE A 71 -4.56 6.75 -14.98
CA PHE A 71 -3.21 6.44 -15.46
C PHE A 71 -3.07 5.08 -16.15
N GLY A 72 -4.11 4.24 -16.11
CA GLY A 72 -4.14 2.93 -16.76
C GLY A 72 -3.44 1.81 -15.99
N ARG A 73 -3.52 0.59 -16.53
CA ARG A 73 -3.00 -0.64 -15.88
C ARG A 73 -1.48 -0.71 -15.78
N SER A 74 -0.75 0.09 -16.54
CA SER A 74 0.72 0.16 -16.44
C SER A 74 1.19 1.02 -15.28
N PHE A 75 0.33 1.87 -14.72
CA PHE A 75 0.64 2.68 -13.55
C PHE A 75 0.58 1.82 -12.29
N LEU A 76 1.71 1.66 -11.61
CA LEU A 76 1.84 0.78 -10.46
C LEU A 76 1.08 1.35 -9.25
N VAL A 77 0.34 0.51 -8.56
CA VAL A 77 -0.42 0.86 -7.35
C VAL A 77 -0.05 -0.11 -6.25
N THR A 78 0.64 0.40 -5.23
CA THR A 78 1.24 -0.44 -4.18
C THR A 78 0.87 0.10 -2.80
N PRO A 79 -0.08 -0.50 -2.07
CA PRO A 79 -0.33 -0.09 -0.69
C PRO A 79 0.85 -0.43 0.24
N ALA A 80 1.11 0.40 1.24
CA ALA A 80 2.15 0.18 2.26
C ALA A 80 1.56 -0.07 3.66
N PRO A 81 0.87 -1.20 3.91
CA PRO A 81 0.35 -1.53 5.22
C PRO A 81 1.45 -1.85 6.23
N GLY A 82 1.13 -1.69 7.51
CA GLY A 82 1.80 -2.44 8.57
C GLY A 82 1.70 -3.94 8.31
N ASN A 83 2.77 -4.70 8.50
CA ASN A 83 2.71 -6.15 8.41
C ASN A 83 1.69 -6.76 9.40
N THR A 84 1.46 -6.15 10.56
CA THR A 84 0.38 -6.53 11.49
C THR A 84 -1.02 -6.29 10.90
N GLU A 85 -1.22 -5.27 10.07
CA GLU A 85 -2.52 -5.03 9.40
C GLU A 85 -2.82 -6.11 8.36
N LEU A 86 -1.79 -6.67 7.72
CA LEU A 86 -1.94 -7.78 6.80
C LEU A 86 -2.28 -9.09 7.51
N ILE A 87 -1.77 -9.32 8.72
CA ILE A 87 -1.83 -10.61 9.43
C ILE A 87 -2.96 -10.67 10.47
N ASP A 88 -3.04 -9.68 11.36
CA ASP A 88 -3.87 -9.73 12.57
C ASP A 88 -5.08 -8.78 12.52
N GLN A 89 -5.20 -7.97 11.45
CA GLN A 89 -6.18 -6.89 11.27
C GLN A 89 -6.08 -5.83 12.38
N GLY A 90 -5.57 -4.66 12.02
CA GLY A 90 -5.38 -3.54 12.94
C GLY A 90 -3.98 -2.93 12.86
N GLY A 91 -3.89 -1.62 13.07
CA GLY A 91 -2.64 -0.87 12.98
C GLY A 91 -2.87 0.58 12.62
N LEU A 92 -2.31 0.97 11.48
CA LEU A 92 -2.17 2.34 11.02
C LEU A 92 -3.47 2.91 10.41
N SER A 93 -4.31 2.04 9.83
CA SER A 93 -5.55 2.36 9.13
C SER A 93 -6.72 1.51 9.63
N ASP A 94 -7.93 1.80 9.14
CA ASP A 94 -9.14 0.97 9.37
C ASP A 94 -9.43 0.09 8.14
N ILE A 95 -8.37 -0.29 7.41
CA ILE A 95 -8.47 -1.10 6.21
C ILE A 95 -8.30 -2.57 6.57
N ASN A 96 -9.30 -3.38 6.23
CA ASN A 96 -9.16 -4.84 6.19
C ASN A 96 -8.48 -5.24 4.88
N TYR A 97 -7.16 -5.42 4.91
CA TYR A 97 -6.38 -5.73 3.71
C TYR A 97 -6.73 -7.09 3.08
N SER A 98 -7.22 -8.06 3.87
CA SER A 98 -7.65 -9.35 3.34
C SER A 98 -8.92 -9.24 2.50
N GLU A 99 -9.87 -8.41 2.94
CA GLU A 99 -11.06 -8.05 2.15
C GLU A 99 -10.68 -7.16 0.95
N LEU A 100 -9.74 -6.24 1.12
CA LEU A 100 -9.26 -5.40 0.03
C LEU A 100 -8.61 -6.22 -1.10
N GLU A 101 -7.76 -7.19 -0.79
CA GLU A 101 -7.16 -8.09 -1.80
C GLU A 101 -8.26 -8.93 -2.48
N LYS A 102 -9.23 -9.42 -1.71
CA LYS A 102 -10.35 -10.20 -2.28
C LYS A 102 -11.17 -9.40 -3.28
N ASP A 103 -11.48 -8.15 -2.96
CA ASP A 103 -12.43 -7.35 -3.74
C ASP A 103 -11.76 -6.46 -4.79
N THR A 104 -10.55 -5.96 -4.52
CA THR A 104 -9.82 -4.98 -5.34
C THR A 104 -8.40 -5.45 -5.70
N GLY A 105 -7.98 -6.65 -5.29
CA GLY A 105 -6.61 -7.12 -5.49
C GLY A 105 -6.15 -7.17 -6.94
N SER A 106 -7.04 -7.35 -7.92
CA SER A 106 -6.64 -7.32 -9.34
C SER A 106 -6.10 -5.97 -9.82
N GLU A 107 -6.35 -4.91 -9.04
CA GLU A 107 -5.90 -3.54 -9.30
C GLU A 107 -4.69 -3.14 -8.43
N ILE A 108 -4.15 -4.07 -7.62
CA ILE A 108 -2.99 -3.87 -6.75
C ILE A 108 -1.81 -4.70 -7.29
N ASP A 109 -0.66 -4.07 -7.48
CA ASP A 109 0.52 -4.76 -8.00
C ASP A 109 1.25 -5.55 -6.90
N TRP A 110 1.47 -4.95 -5.73
CA TRP A 110 1.99 -5.60 -4.52
C TRP A 110 1.76 -4.72 -3.27
N TYR A 111 1.98 -5.31 -2.10
CA TYR A 111 1.96 -4.67 -0.80
C TYR A 111 3.38 -4.49 -0.28
N ILE A 112 3.71 -3.28 0.18
CA ILE A 112 4.96 -2.97 0.85
C ILE A 112 4.73 -3.10 2.36
N ALA A 113 4.90 -4.31 2.89
CA ALA A 113 4.65 -4.62 4.29
C ALA A 113 5.69 -3.95 5.19
N GLN A 114 5.26 -3.04 6.07
CA GLN A 114 6.12 -2.33 7.01
C GLN A 114 6.45 -3.21 8.22
N ASN A 115 7.72 -3.67 8.31
CA ASN A 115 8.21 -4.53 9.40
C ASN A 115 9.04 -3.76 10.43
N TYR A 116 8.61 -2.54 10.74
CA TYR A 116 9.29 -1.62 11.63
C TYR A 116 8.28 -0.77 12.40
N ASN A 117 8.75 0.04 13.34
CA ASN A 117 7.93 0.94 14.16
C ASN A 117 6.75 0.25 14.88
N ARG A 118 6.93 -1.02 15.27
CA ARG A 118 5.91 -1.88 15.91
C ARG A 118 4.80 -2.37 14.97
N PHE A 119 4.94 -2.16 13.66
CA PHE A 119 3.96 -2.60 12.66
C PHE A 119 4.26 -3.97 12.05
N GLY A 120 5.25 -4.69 12.58
CA GLY A 120 5.48 -6.11 12.34
C GLY A 120 6.97 -6.46 12.31
N ARG A 121 7.29 -7.74 12.03
CA ARG A 121 8.67 -8.25 12.09
C ARG A 121 9.05 -8.92 10.79
N SER A 122 10.32 -8.87 10.46
CA SER A 122 10.90 -9.60 9.33
C SER A 122 11.27 -11.03 9.74
N MET A 123 10.26 -11.82 10.11
CA MET A 123 10.41 -13.21 10.55
C MET A 123 9.83 -14.20 9.53
N LEU A 124 10.36 -15.43 9.48
CA LEU A 124 9.87 -16.47 8.58
C LEU A 124 8.42 -16.81 8.87
N GLU A 125 8.07 -16.92 10.16
CA GLU A 125 6.74 -17.28 10.63
C GLU A 125 5.70 -16.22 10.23
N ASP A 126 6.07 -14.93 10.26
CA ASP A 126 5.18 -13.84 9.84
C ASP A 126 4.94 -13.91 8.31
N PHE A 127 5.98 -14.22 7.51
CA PHE A 127 5.81 -14.42 6.06
C PHE A 127 4.96 -15.66 5.74
N GLU A 128 5.17 -16.78 6.45
CA GLU A 128 4.39 -18.00 6.29
C GLU A 128 2.90 -17.75 6.56
N ARG A 129 2.58 -16.97 7.61
CA ARG A 129 1.19 -16.56 7.92
C ARG A 129 0.55 -15.73 6.81
N LEU A 130 1.29 -14.79 6.20
CA LEU A 130 0.78 -13.95 5.11
C LEU A 130 0.34 -14.77 3.89
N ILE A 131 1.10 -15.80 3.55
CA ILE A 131 0.88 -16.59 2.34
C ILE A 131 0.00 -17.83 2.59
N GLY A 132 -0.55 -18.00 3.80
CA GLY A 132 -1.34 -19.17 4.16
C GLY A 132 -0.54 -20.45 4.40
N ALA A 133 0.80 -20.38 4.45
CA ALA A 133 1.66 -21.51 4.74
C ALA A 133 1.53 -21.87 6.23
N GLY A 134 0.58 -22.76 6.54
CA GLY A 134 0.23 -23.12 7.93
C GLY A 134 -1.27 -23.28 8.18
N GLY A 135 -2.12 -23.01 7.19
CA GLY A 135 -3.58 -23.19 7.30
C GLY A 135 -4.31 -22.00 7.93
N THR A 136 -3.81 -20.78 7.74
CA THR A 136 -4.51 -19.55 8.09
C THR A 136 -5.56 -19.20 7.03
N ASP A 137 -6.60 -18.45 7.42
CA ASP A 137 -7.64 -17.98 6.50
C ASP A 137 -7.16 -16.83 5.58
N ILE A 138 -5.95 -16.31 5.82
CA ILE A 138 -5.32 -15.24 5.05
C ILE A 138 -4.28 -15.85 4.12
N ALA A 139 -4.42 -15.60 2.81
CA ALA A 139 -3.49 -16.08 1.80
C ALA A 139 -3.32 -15.04 0.68
N TYR A 140 -2.38 -14.11 0.88
CA TYR A 140 -1.96 -13.21 -0.20
C TYR A 140 -1.10 -13.98 -1.21
N PRO A 141 -1.15 -13.65 -2.51
CA PRO A 141 -0.21 -14.20 -3.48
C PRO A 141 1.24 -13.84 -3.07
N PRO A 142 2.17 -14.81 -2.94
CA PRO A 142 3.52 -14.52 -2.46
C PRO A 142 4.28 -13.46 -3.28
N HIS A 143 4.01 -13.40 -4.59
CA HIS A 143 4.62 -12.42 -5.50
C HIS A 143 4.12 -10.98 -5.28
N LYS A 144 3.07 -10.80 -4.49
CA LYS A 144 2.54 -9.49 -4.11
C LYS A 144 3.02 -9.01 -2.75
N ILE A 145 3.90 -9.74 -2.06
CA ILE A 145 4.39 -9.34 -0.74
C ILE A 145 5.83 -8.87 -0.84
N VAL A 146 6.05 -7.59 -0.53
CA VAL A 146 7.38 -7.01 -0.35
C VAL A 146 7.61 -6.79 1.15
N MET A 147 8.56 -7.53 1.72
CA MET A 147 8.97 -7.37 3.12
C MET A 147 9.92 -6.18 3.24
N SER A 148 9.41 -5.02 3.64
CA SER A 148 10.25 -3.83 3.82
C SER A 148 10.94 -3.82 5.19
N GLY A 149 12.08 -3.15 5.26
CA GLY A 149 12.88 -3.03 6.47
C GLY A 149 13.67 -1.72 6.50
N MET A 150 14.11 -1.33 7.69
CA MET A 150 14.84 -0.09 7.90
C MET A 150 16.31 -0.24 7.51
N GLY A 151 16.74 0.50 6.49
CA GLY A 151 18.16 0.53 6.08
C GLY A 151 19.09 1.23 7.08
N ASN A 152 18.54 2.00 8.03
CA ASN A 152 19.26 2.66 9.11
C ASN A 152 18.43 2.65 10.40
N LYS A 153 19.06 2.27 11.52
CA LYS A 153 18.45 2.24 12.86
C LYS A 153 17.95 3.60 13.37
N ASP A 154 18.42 4.70 12.81
CA ASP A 154 18.04 6.05 13.26
C ASP A 154 16.77 6.56 12.55
N ASN A 155 16.29 5.86 11.53
CA ASN A 155 15.09 6.26 10.78
C ASN A 155 13.79 5.78 11.43
N GLY A 156 13.88 4.97 12.50
CA GLY A 156 12.74 4.40 13.22
C GLY A 156 13.17 3.29 14.16
N SER A 157 12.22 2.66 14.84
CA SER A 157 12.50 1.55 15.76
C SER A 157 12.30 0.20 15.08
N LEU A 158 13.20 -0.75 15.33
CA LEU A 158 13.02 -2.17 14.95
C LEU A 158 12.25 -2.95 16.02
N ASN A 159 11.84 -2.28 17.10
CA ASN A 159 11.39 -2.97 18.31
C ASN A 159 10.00 -3.56 18.11
N ILE A 160 9.95 -4.89 18.02
CA ILE A 160 8.85 -5.68 18.57
C ILE A 160 9.52 -6.64 19.53
N ASP A 161 9.40 -6.33 20.81
CA ASP A 161 9.75 -7.26 21.89
C ASP A 161 8.75 -8.42 21.89
#